data_AF-A0A4Y2HKF7-F1
#
_entry.id   AF-A0A4Y2HKF7-F1
#
_cell.length_a   1.000
_cell.length_b   1.000
_cell.length_c   1.000
_cell.angle_alpha   90.00
_cell.angle_beta   90.00
_cell.angle_gamma   90.00
#
_symmetry.space_group_name_H-M   'P 1'
#
loop_
_entity.id
_entity.type
_entity.pdbx_description
1 polymer ?
#
loop_
_entity_poly.entity_id
_entity_poly.type
_entity_poly.pdbx_seq_one_letter_code
_entity_poly.pdbx_strand_id
1 'polypeptide(L)'
;MYSIEQRVFLVLEYHRLERSPTAKRRSFQKRFNVPKGPDAKPIRKLFAKFERTGRVDDNRVGNVGPRQTVLTSENVAKVSGIVQQNPRNTVRRIASETGLKRSSTQKILRNSLRIFPYKIQSHQAIPIKALRQRFDFANEILTMIDNEGFDVGCIWFTDEAHSHLNGFVNKQNWRFWGSENPHLCEEKPLHSPKVTAWVAVCSRGIIALFLCQKRSLVNITLQFWNNLSAHS
;
A
#
# COMPACT_ATOMS: atom_id res chain seq x y z
N MET A 1 10.40 -33.56 1.49
CA MET A 1 10.99 -33.47 0.14
C MET A 1 12.50 -33.57 0.30
N TYR A 2 13.20 -34.43 -0.44
CA TYR A 2 14.65 -34.65 -0.25
C TYR A 2 15.48 -33.48 -0.80
N SER A 3 16.56 -33.11 -0.10
CA SER A 3 17.52 -32.10 -0.56
C SER A 3 18.28 -32.58 -1.80
N ILE A 4 18.94 -31.65 -2.51
CA ILE A 4 19.76 -32.01 -3.69
C ILE A 4 20.87 -32.99 -3.28
N GLU A 5 21.57 -32.73 -2.18
CA GLU A 5 22.61 -33.61 -1.63
C GLU A 5 22.08 -35.03 -1.35
N GLN A 6 20.92 -35.14 -0.70
CA GLN A 6 20.29 -36.44 -0.42
C GLN A 6 19.94 -37.19 -1.69
N ARG A 7 19.49 -36.50 -2.73
CA ARG A 7 19.15 -37.11 -4.01
C ARG A 7 20.39 -37.53 -4.80
N VAL A 8 21.47 -36.74 -4.76
CA VAL A 8 22.76 -37.12 -5.38
C VAL A 8 23.29 -38.38 -4.72
N PHE A 9 23.28 -38.44 -3.39
CA PHE A 9 23.68 -39.64 -2.64
C PHE A 9 22.85 -40.86 -3.06
N LEU A 10 21.52 -40.71 -3.17
CA LEU A 10 20.65 -41.81 -3.60
C LEU A 10 20.99 -42.33 -5.00
N VAL A 11 21.31 -41.45 -5.96
CA VAL A 11 21.69 -41.86 -7.32
C VAL A 11 23.01 -42.63 -7.33
N LEU A 12 24.03 -42.11 -6.66
CA LEU A 12 25.36 -42.72 -6.60
C LEU A 12 25.33 -44.09 -5.92
N GLU A 13 24.70 -44.18 -4.76
CA GLU A 13 24.57 -45.45 -4.05
C GLU A 13 23.68 -46.44 -4.82
N TYR A 14 22.61 -45.96 -5.47
CA TYR A 14 21.75 -46.81 -6.29
C TYR A 14 22.50 -47.50 -7.42
N HIS A 15 23.43 -46.78 -8.05
CA HIS A 15 24.31 -47.34 -9.05
C HIS A 15 25.34 -48.31 -8.42
N ARG A 16 26.06 -47.89 -7.37
CA ARG A 16 27.12 -48.66 -6.72
C ARG A 16 26.68 -50.05 -6.27
N LEU A 17 25.48 -50.15 -5.72
CA LEU A 17 24.98 -51.38 -5.11
C LEU A 17 24.04 -52.14 -6.09
N GLU A 18 24.28 -52.05 -7.40
CA GLU A 18 23.58 -52.83 -8.44
C GLU A 18 22.06 -52.64 -8.46
N ARG A 19 21.58 -51.40 -8.34
CA ARG A 19 20.15 -51.03 -8.47
C ARG A 19 19.19 -51.70 -7.47
N SER A 20 19.68 -52.27 -6.36
CA SER A 20 18.82 -52.78 -5.27
C SER A 20 18.22 -51.66 -4.38
N PRO A 21 16.91 -51.32 -4.44
CA PRO A 21 16.35 -50.18 -3.71
C PRO A 21 16.42 -50.32 -2.19
N THR A 22 16.29 -51.55 -1.68
CA THR A 22 16.32 -51.87 -0.25
C THR A 22 17.68 -51.57 0.37
N ALA A 23 18.76 -51.97 -0.31
CA ALA A 23 20.12 -51.69 0.15
C ALA A 23 20.41 -50.18 0.16
N LYS A 24 19.84 -49.41 -0.78
CA LYS A 24 20.10 -47.96 -0.85
C LYS A 24 19.36 -47.21 0.22
N ARG A 25 18.12 -47.64 0.50
CA ARG A 25 17.34 -47.13 1.62
C ARG A 25 18.09 -47.32 2.94
N ARG A 26 18.66 -48.52 3.17
CA ARG A 26 19.47 -48.81 4.37
C ARG A 26 20.75 -47.94 4.43
N SER A 27 21.47 -47.83 3.31
CA SER A 27 22.66 -46.96 3.19
C SER A 27 22.33 -45.49 3.46
N PHE A 28 21.20 -45.01 2.94
CA PHE A 28 20.67 -43.66 3.17
C PHE A 28 20.31 -43.42 4.64
N GLN A 29 19.60 -44.36 5.27
CA GLN A 29 19.26 -44.27 6.70
C GLN A 29 20.52 -44.19 7.56
N LYS A 30 21.55 -45.01 7.24
CA LYS A 30 22.84 -45.00 7.94
C LYS A 30 23.59 -43.68 7.75
N ARG A 31 23.66 -43.16 6.51
CA ARG A 31 24.41 -41.92 6.20
C ARG A 31 23.78 -40.68 6.82
N PHE A 32 22.46 -40.56 6.78
CA PHE A 32 21.74 -39.36 7.22
C PHE A 32 21.10 -39.51 8.62
N ASN A 33 21.33 -40.63 9.30
CA ASN A 33 20.78 -40.95 10.62
C ASN A 33 19.26 -40.71 10.72
N VAL A 34 18.51 -41.17 9.72
CA VAL A 34 17.04 -41.00 9.67
C VAL A 34 16.31 -42.32 9.94
N PRO A 35 15.24 -42.31 10.75
CA PRO A 35 14.48 -43.53 11.06
C PRO A 35 13.79 -44.09 9.81
N LYS A 36 13.36 -43.23 8.88
CA LYS A 36 12.68 -43.63 7.63
C LYS A 36 13.42 -43.08 6.41
N GLY A 37 13.94 -43.99 5.58
CA GLY A 37 14.48 -43.66 4.26
C GLY A 37 13.41 -43.66 3.16
N PRO A 38 13.74 -43.18 1.94
CA PRO A 38 12.85 -43.20 0.78
C PRO A 38 12.41 -44.61 0.40
N ASP A 39 11.15 -44.71 -0.04
CA ASP A 39 10.63 -45.96 -0.59
C ASP A 39 11.24 -46.26 -1.97
N ALA A 40 11.12 -47.52 -2.40
CA ALA A 40 11.69 -48.00 -3.66
C ALA A 40 11.20 -47.20 -4.89
N LYS A 41 9.93 -46.76 -4.89
CA LYS A 41 9.32 -46.03 -6.01
C LYS A 41 9.96 -44.65 -6.22
N PRO A 42 10.11 -43.77 -5.20
CA PRO A 42 10.91 -42.55 -5.29
C PRO A 42 12.34 -42.77 -5.78
N ILE A 43 13.04 -43.79 -5.27
CA ILE A 43 14.43 -44.09 -5.64
C ILE A 43 14.52 -44.43 -7.14
N ARG A 44 13.67 -45.35 -7.61
CA ARG A 44 13.61 -45.73 -9.03
C ARG A 44 13.23 -44.56 -9.93
N LYS A 45 12.24 -43.74 -9.54
CA LYS A 45 11.84 -42.55 -10.30
C LYS A 45 12.97 -41.52 -10.41
N LEU A 46 13.69 -41.29 -9.30
CA LEU A 46 14.82 -40.36 -9.27
C LEU A 46 15.94 -40.85 -10.19
N PHE A 47 16.27 -42.13 -10.13
CA PHE A 47 17.32 -42.72 -10.95
C PHE A 47 16.95 -42.74 -12.45
N ALA A 48 15.74 -43.17 -12.82
CA ALA A 48 15.28 -43.14 -14.20
C ALA A 48 15.24 -41.71 -14.78
N LYS A 49 14.91 -40.72 -13.93
CA LYS A 49 15.02 -39.31 -14.31
C LYS A 49 16.48 -38.92 -14.55
N PHE A 50 17.38 -39.30 -13.65
CA PHE A 50 18.80 -39.02 -13.78
C PHE A 50 19.39 -39.66 -15.04
N GLU A 51 19.07 -40.91 -15.35
CA GLU A 51 19.52 -41.57 -16.60
C GLU A 51 19.03 -40.83 -17.85
N ARG A 52 17.82 -40.27 -17.82
CA ARG A 52 17.25 -39.53 -18.96
C ARG A 52 17.81 -38.12 -19.12
N THR A 53 18.06 -37.39 -18.03
CA THR A 53 18.36 -35.94 -18.09
C THR A 53 19.72 -35.55 -17.51
N GLY A 54 20.45 -36.47 -16.87
CA GLY A 54 21.70 -36.20 -16.16
C GLY A 54 21.55 -35.28 -14.94
N ARG A 55 20.32 -34.98 -14.51
CA ARG A 55 20.00 -33.96 -13.50
C ARG A 55 19.16 -34.51 -12.37
N VAL A 56 19.43 -33.99 -11.18
CA VAL A 56 18.79 -34.39 -9.91
C VAL A 56 17.81 -33.31 -9.39
N ASP A 57 17.91 -32.09 -9.92
CA ASP A 57 17.05 -30.95 -9.60
C ASP A 57 15.58 -31.20 -9.92
N ASP A 58 14.66 -30.48 -9.28
CA ASP A 58 13.22 -30.62 -9.58
C ASP A 58 12.91 -30.34 -11.06
N ASN A 59 12.04 -31.18 -11.64
CA ASN A 59 11.52 -30.91 -12.99
C ASN A 59 10.47 -29.80 -12.86
N ARG A 60 10.90 -28.55 -13.05
CA ARG A 60 9.99 -27.41 -13.15
C ARG A 60 9.36 -27.27 -14.54
N VAL A 61 9.84 -28.05 -15.51
CA VAL A 61 9.30 -28.12 -16.87
C VAL A 61 7.84 -28.59 -16.81
N GLY A 62 6.91 -27.71 -17.18
CA GLY A 62 5.46 -27.96 -17.12
C GLY A 62 4.76 -27.34 -15.90
N ASN A 63 5.49 -26.95 -14.85
CA ASN A 63 4.96 -26.12 -13.76
C ASN A 63 4.98 -24.63 -14.17
N VAL A 64 4.52 -24.34 -15.37
CA VAL A 64 4.11 -23.00 -15.73
C VAL A 64 2.82 -22.76 -14.96
N GLY A 65 2.81 -21.76 -14.07
CA GLY A 65 1.61 -21.42 -13.31
C GLY A 65 0.40 -21.17 -14.22
N PRO A 66 -0.79 -20.90 -13.65
CA PRO A 66 -2.01 -20.69 -14.43
C PRO A 66 -1.79 -19.74 -15.62
N ARG A 67 -2.28 -20.12 -16.81
CA ARG A 67 -2.16 -19.29 -18.02
C ARG A 67 -2.71 -17.90 -17.74
N GLN A 68 -1.87 -16.87 -17.93
CA GLN A 68 -2.27 -15.47 -17.73
C GLN A 68 -2.96 -14.93 -18.97
N THR A 69 -4.24 -15.30 -19.17
CA THR A 69 -5.04 -14.90 -20.35
C THR A 69 -5.31 -13.39 -20.44
N VAL A 70 -5.26 -12.65 -19.33
CA VAL A 70 -5.59 -11.22 -19.32
C VAL A 70 -4.37 -10.32 -19.61
N LEU A 71 -3.15 -10.83 -19.41
CA LEU A 71 -1.89 -10.09 -19.59
C LEU A 71 -1.35 -10.22 -21.03
N THR A 72 -2.24 -10.28 -22.02
CA THR A 72 -1.88 -10.23 -23.45
C THR A 72 -1.30 -8.86 -23.80
N SER A 73 -0.37 -8.82 -24.76
CA SER A 73 0.23 -7.58 -25.28
C SER A 73 -0.81 -6.56 -25.73
N GLU A 74 -1.91 -7.01 -26.33
CA GLU A 74 -3.02 -6.15 -26.76
C GLU A 74 -3.67 -5.40 -25.58
N ASN A 75 -4.05 -6.10 -24.52
CA ASN A 75 -4.63 -5.49 -23.31
C ASN A 75 -3.65 -4.54 -22.63
N VAL A 76 -2.35 -4.86 -22.62
CA VAL A 76 -1.31 -3.97 -22.09
C VAL A 76 -1.25 -2.67 -22.92
N ALA A 77 -1.30 -2.76 -24.25
CA ALA A 77 -1.32 -1.60 -25.13
C ALA A 77 -2.58 -0.73 -24.92
N LYS A 78 -3.77 -1.34 -24.80
CA LYS A 78 -5.02 -0.61 -24.51
C LYS A 78 -4.95 0.16 -23.19
N VAL A 79 -4.51 -0.50 -22.11
CA VAL A 79 -4.34 0.15 -20.80
C VAL A 79 -3.29 1.25 -20.88
N SER A 80 -2.18 1.02 -21.59
CA SER A 80 -1.12 2.01 -21.76
C SER A 80 -1.62 3.27 -22.48
N GLY A 81 -2.36 3.12 -23.58
CA GLY A 81 -2.91 4.26 -24.33
C GLY A 81 -3.85 5.12 -23.50
N ILE A 82 -4.75 4.52 -22.71
CA ILE A 82 -5.67 5.27 -21.84
C ILE A 82 -4.92 6.05 -20.76
N VAL A 83 -3.89 5.43 -20.16
CA VAL A 83 -3.08 6.10 -19.13
C VAL A 83 -2.26 7.23 -19.73
N GLN A 84 -1.72 7.06 -20.94
CA GLN A 84 -0.98 8.11 -21.65
C GLN A 84 -1.88 9.30 -22.00
N GLN A 85 -3.12 9.05 -22.43
CA GLN A 85 -4.10 10.12 -22.69
C GLN A 85 -4.46 10.89 -21.43
N ASN A 86 -4.67 10.19 -20.31
CA ASN A 86 -4.93 10.84 -19.03
C ASN A 86 -4.36 10.05 -17.86
N PRO A 87 -3.19 10.46 -17.32
CA PRO A 87 -2.54 9.74 -16.23
C PRO A 87 -3.29 9.83 -14.90
N ARG A 88 -4.32 10.70 -14.79
CA ARG A 88 -5.15 10.85 -13.58
C ARG A 88 -6.33 9.88 -13.54
N ASN A 89 -6.50 9.06 -14.58
CA ASN A 89 -7.59 8.10 -14.63
C ASN A 89 -7.53 7.10 -13.47
N THR A 90 -8.69 6.87 -12.85
CA THR A 90 -8.79 5.87 -11.78
C THR A 90 -8.72 4.47 -12.37
N VAL A 91 -8.21 3.50 -11.60
CA VAL A 91 -8.18 2.09 -12.03
C VAL A 91 -9.57 1.59 -12.43
N ARG A 92 -10.63 2.06 -11.76
CA ARG A 92 -12.02 1.70 -12.11
C ARG A 92 -12.40 2.22 -13.49
N ARG A 93 -12.05 3.47 -13.79
CA ARG A 93 -12.32 4.08 -15.10
C ARG A 93 -11.58 3.34 -16.21
N ILE A 94 -10.27 3.10 -16.03
CA ILE A 94 -9.46 2.34 -17.00
C ILE A 94 -10.04 0.93 -17.19
N ALA A 95 -10.42 0.25 -16.11
CA ALA A 95 -11.05 -1.07 -16.17
C ALA A 95 -12.37 -1.05 -16.96
N SER A 96 -13.22 -0.04 -16.72
CA SER A 96 -14.48 0.14 -17.45
C SER A 96 -14.26 0.41 -18.94
N GLU A 97 -13.32 1.29 -19.28
CA GLU A 97 -13.01 1.65 -20.67
C GLU A 97 -12.35 0.49 -21.44
N THR A 98 -11.59 -0.36 -20.75
CA THR A 98 -10.95 -1.55 -21.35
C THR A 98 -11.80 -2.82 -21.30
N GLY A 99 -12.93 -2.81 -20.59
CA GLY A 99 -13.73 -4.02 -20.31
C GLY A 99 -13.03 -5.05 -19.41
N LEU A 100 -11.93 -4.67 -18.74
CA LEU A 100 -11.16 -5.56 -17.88
C LEU A 100 -11.64 -5.54 -16.44
N LYS A 101 -11.36 -6.61 -15.69
CA LYS A 101 -11.52 -6.58 -14.23
C LYS A 101 -10.51 -5.62 -13.61
N ARG A 102 -10.94 -4.83 -12.63
CA ARG A 102 -10.11 -3.89 -11.87
C ARG A 102 -8.79 -4.49 -11.38
N SER A 103 -8.83 -5.71 -10.85
CA SER A 103 -7.64 -6.41 -10.34
C SER A 103 -6.62 -6.73 -11.43
N SER A 104 -7.09 -7.09 -12.63
CA SER A 104 -6.24 -7.32 -13.81
C SER A 104 -5.63 -6.02 -14.31
N THR A 105 -6.42 -4.95 -14.42
CA THR A 105 -5.92 -3.61 -14.78
C THR A 105 -4.84 -3.16 -13.81
N GLN A 106 -5.03 -3.35 -12.50
CA GLN A 106 -4.01 -3.02 -11.49
C GLN A 106 -2.72 -3.84 -11.65
N LYS A 107 -2.82 -5.12 -12.01
CA LYS A 107 -1.65 -5.95 -12.32
C LYS A 107 -0.92 -5.47 -13.59
N ILE A 108 -1.65 -5.10 -14.64
CA ILE A 108 -1.08 -4.54 -15.86
C ILE A 108 -0.30 -3.26 -15.54
N LEU A 109 -0.91 -2.32 -14.80
CA LEU A 109 -0.28 -1.06 -14.40
C LEU A 109 1.02 -1.31 -13.62
N ARG A 110 1.01 -2.18 -12.59
CA ARG A 110 2.19 -2.40 -11.73
C ARG A 110 3.25 -3.32 -12.32
N ASN A 111 2.87 -4.42 -12.95
CA ASN A 111 3.81 -5.49 -13.31
C ASN A 111 4.30 -5.35 -14.75
N SER A 112 3.40 -4.99 -15.68
CA SER A 112 3.72 -4.86 -17.11
C SER A 112 4.21 -3.47 -17.44
N LEU A 113 3.47 -2.43 -17.03
CA LEU A 113 3.78 -1.04 -17.35
C LEU A 113 4.72 -0.39 -16.32
N ARG A 114 4.91 -1.01 -15.15
CA ARG A 114 5.78 -0.51 -14.07
C ARG A 114 5.48 0.93 -13.65
N ILE A 115 4.21 1.30 -13.68
CA ILE A 115 3.72 2.61 -13.25
C ILE A 115 3.01 2.50 -11.91
N PHE A 116 3.22 3.52 -11.07
CA PHE A 116 2.73 3.58 -9.71
C PHE A 116 1.81 4.77 -9.51
N PRO A 117 0.81 4.63 -8.61
CA PRO A 117 -0.05 5.75 -8.27
C PRO A 117 0.66 6.64 -7.26
N TYR A 118 0.93 7.88 -7.64
CA TYR A 118 1.49 8.87 -6.74
C TYR A 118 0.42 9.84 -6.30
N LYS A 119 0.44 10.21 -5.02
CA LYS A 119 -0.47 11.19 -4.42
C LYS A 119 0.18 12.56 -4.48
N ILE A 120 -0.56 13.57 -4.93
CA ILE A 120 -0.10 14.95 -4.86
C ILE A 120 0.01 15.36 -3.39
N GLN A 121 1.21 15.71 -2.96
CA GLN A 121 1.49 16.22 -1.63
C GLN A 121 1.54 17.75 -1.69
N SER A 122 0.77 18.39 -0.83
CA SER A 122 0.87 19.83 -0.59
C SER A 122 1.74 20.00 0.63
N HIS A 123 2.97 20.45 0.44
CA HIS A 123 3.88 20.77 1.54
C HIS A 123 3.79 22.27 1.84
N GLN A 124 3.69 22.62 3.11
CA GLN A 124 3.97 23.99 3.57
C GLN A 124 5.35 23.95 4.23
N ALA A 125 6.27 24.78 3.76
CA ALA A 125 7.58 24.89 4.40
C ALA A 125 7.40 25.48 5.80
N ILE A 126 7.83 24.74 6.83
CA ILE A 126 7.85 25.22 8.20
C ILE A 126 9.20 25.87 8.44
N PRO A 127 9.28 27.19 8.71
CA PRO A 127 10.55 27.84 8.99
C PRO A 127 11.11 27.38 10.35
N ILE A 128 12.43 27.36 10.48
CA ILE A 128 13.14 26.90 11.71
C ILE A 128 12.65 27.65 12.96
N LYS A 129 12.34 28.96 12.82
CA LYS A 129 11.78 29.76 13.92
C LYS A 129 10.44 29.22 14.41
N ALA A 130 9.53 28.88 13.49
CA ALA A 130 8.23 28.32 13.85
C ALA A 130 8.36 26.92 14.48
N LEU A 131 9.38 26.15 14.08
CA LEU A 131 9.68 24.87 14.72
C LEU A 131 10.05 25.06 16.20
N ARG A 132 10.95 26.01 16.51
CA ARG A 132 11.33 26.32 17.89
C ARG A 132 10.14 26.80 18.72
N GLN A 133 9.36 27.74 18.21
CA GLN A 133 8.17 28.26 18.90
C GLN A 133 7.15 27.16 19.21
N ARG A 134 6.94 26.20 18.29
CA ARG A 134 6.06 25.05 18.54
C ARG A 134 6.62 24.11 19.59
N PHE A 135 7.93 23.90 19.62
CA PHE A 135 8.59 23.07 20.61
C PHE A 135 8.51 23.69 22.01
N ASP A 136 8.84 24.98 22.12
CA ASP A 136 8.81 25.72 23.39
C ASP A 136 7.38 25.74 23.96
N PHE A 137 6.39 26.07 23.12
CA PHE A 137 4.97 26.05 23.50
C PHE A 137 4.52 24.66 23.97
N ALA A 138 4.91 23.59 23.27
CA ALA A 138 4.55 22.23 23.66
C ALA A 138 5.11 21.87 25.05
N ASN A 139 6.38 22.22 25.34
CA ASN A 139 6.99 21.96 26.64
C ASN A 139 6.37 22.79 27.76
N GLU A 140 6.00 24.04 27.47
CA GLU A 140 5.32 24.90 28.43
C GLU A 140 3.95 24.32 28.81
N ILE A 141 3.14 23.94 27.82
CA ILE A 141 1.83 23.32 28.07
C ILE A 141 1.97 21.98 28.81
N LEU A 142 2.97 21.15 28.47
CA LEU A 142 3.25 19.91 29.21
C LEU A 142 3.57 20.20 30.69
N THR A 143 4.42 21.19 30.94
CA THR A 143 4.79 21.60 32.30
C THR A 143 3.58 22.11 33.08
N MET A 144 2.67 22.86 32.42
CA MET A 144 1.43 23.32 33.05
C MET A 144 0.49 22.15 33.37
N ILE A 145 0.42 21.12 32.53
CA ILE A 145 -0.39 19.92 32.79
C ILE A 145 0.18 19.15 33.99
N ASP A 146 1.49 18.93 34.04
CA ASP A 146 2.15 18.18 35.13
C ASP A 146 2.02 18.87 36.49
N ASN A 147 1.94 20.21 36.50
CA ASN A 147 1.75 21.02 37.70
C ASN A 147 0.27 21.30 38.02
N GLU A 148 -0.67 20.63 37.36
CA GLU A 148 -2.12 20.83 37.53
C GLU A 148 -2.56 22.31 37.31
N GLY A 149 -1.86 23.04 36.45
CA GLY A 149 -2.08 24.47 36.20
C GLY A 149 -3.41 24.78 35.51
N PHE A 150 -4.04 23.80 34.85
CA PHE A 150 -5.40 23.89 34.33
C PHE A 150 -6.00 22.50 34.12
N ASP A 151 -7.33 22.41 34.07
CA ASP A 151 -8.03 21.18 33.70
C ASP A 151 -8.04 20.98 32.18
N VAL A 152 -7.35 19.94 31.70
CA VAL A 152 -7.31 19.54 30.29
C VAL A 152 -8.72 19.26 29.75
N GLY A 153 -9.63 18.78 30.63
CA GLY A 153 -11.03 18.53 30.29
C GLY A 153 -11.80 19.78 29.88
N CYS A 154 -11.35 20.95 30.34
CA CYS A 154 -11.93 22.26 30.06
C CYS A 154 -11.35 22.96 28.83
N ILE A 155 -10.36 22.37 28.13
CA ILE A 155 -9.85 22.97 26.88
C ILE A 155 -10.88 22.84 25.77
N TRP A 156 -11.19 23.97 25.13
CA TRP A 156 -12.00 24.03 23.93
C TRP A 156 -11.11 24.27 22.71
N PHE A 157 -11.23 23.40 21.72
CA PHE A 157 -10.59 23.56 20.42
C PHE A 157 -11.62 24.06 19.42
N THR A 158 -11.25 25.07 18.65
CA THR A 158 -12.06 25.58 17.55
C THR A 158 -11.28 25.49 16.25
N ASP A 159 -11.91 25.05 15.17
CA ASP A 159 -11.29 25.07 13.84
C ASP A 159 -12.31 25.44 12.76
N GLU A 160 -11.78 25.92 11.64
CA GLU A 160 -12.53 26.29 10.44
C GLU A 160 -12.30 25.25 9.33
N ALA A 161 -13.36 24.60 8.87
CA ALA A 161 -13.32 23.66 7.76
C ALA A 161 -14.06 24.20 6.53
N HIS A 162 -13.38 24.25 5.39
CA HIS A 162 -13.97 24.67 4.12
C HIS A 162 -14.42 23.48 3.27
N SER A 163 -15.69 23.47 2.89
CA SER A 163 -16.26 22.55 1.89
C SER A 163 -16.55 23.31 0.61
N HIS A 164 -15.83 23.02 -0.46
CA HIS A 164 -16.01 23.67 -1.75
C HIS A 164 -17.18 23.05 -2.52
N LEU A 165 -18.07 23.88 -3.09
CA LEU A 165 -19.30 23.42 -3.73
C LEU A 165 -19.11 22.96 -5.19
N ASN A 166 -17.99 23.32 -5.80
CA ASN A 166 -17.69 23.04 -7.22
C ASN A 166 -16.92 21.71 -7.44
N GLY A 167 -17.02 20.74 -6.53
CA GLY A 167 -16.30 19.46 -6.64
C GLY A 167 -14.77 19.60 -6.57
N PHE A 168 -14.31 20.67 -5.91
CA PHE A 168 -12.91 21.07 -5.83
C PHE A 168 -11.99 19.98 -5.27
N VAL A 169 -10.73 20.01 -5.74
CA VAL A 169 -9.60 19.12 -5.41
C VAL A 169 -9.75 18.32 -4.11
N ASN A 170 -10.30 17.11 -4.21
CA ASN A 170 -10.18 16.15 -3.12
C ASN A 170 -8.75 15.59 -3.15
N LYS A 171 -7.88 16.08 -2.26
CA LYS A 171 -6.49 15.58 -2.07
C LYS A 171 -6.43 14.06 -1.92
N GLN A 172 -7.50 13.41 -1.47
CA GLN A 172 -7.59 11.95 -1.31
C GLN A 172 -7.77 11.21 -2.65
N ASN A 173 -8.37 11.86 -3.65
CA ASN A 173 -8.66 11.30 -4.96
C ASN A 173 -7.64 11.71 -6.04
N TRP A 174 -6.75 12.65 -5.72
CA TRP A 174 -5.71 13.13 -6.63
C TRP A 174 -4.52 12.20 -6.67
N ARG A 175 -4.60 11.22 -7.59
CA ARG A 175 -3.51 10.32 -7.95
C ARG A 175 -3.24 10.40 -9.43
N PHE A 176 -1.97 10.40 -9.80
CA PHE A 176 -1.56 10.20 -11.18
C PHE A 176 -0.70 8.93 -11.26
N TRP A 177 -0.74 8.28 -12.41
CA TRP A 177 0.08 7.12 -12.72
C TRP A 177 1.34 7.55 -13.47
N GLY A 178 2.49 7.17 -12.97
CA GLY A 178 3.78 7.43 -13.62
C GLY A 178 4.82 6.39 -13.22
N SER A 179 5.91 6.29 -13.99
CA SER A 179 7.11 5.53 -13.60
C SER A 179 7.91 6.29 -12.54
N GLU A 180 7.84 7.62 -12.59
CA GLU A 180 8.55 8.54 -11.70
C GLU A 180 7.56 9.55 -11.09
N ASN A 181 8.00 10.25 -10.05
CA ASN A 181 7.23 11.32 -9.44
C ASN A 181 7.36 12.61 -10.29
N PRO A 182 6.31 13.11 -10.94
CA PRO A 182 6.29 14.30 -11.80
C PRO A 182 6.37 15.62 -11.04
N HIS A 183 6.53 15.62 -9.70
CA HIS A 183 6.67 16.82 -8.89
C HIS A 183 5.60 17.90 -9.20
N LEU A 184 4.36 17.45 -9.44
CA LEU A 184 3.33 18.32 -9.96
C LEU A 184 2.85 19.33 -8.90
N CYS A 185 2.96 20.61 -9.23
CA CYS A 185 2.34 21.71 -8.49
C CYS A 185 1.07 22.15 -9.23
N GLU A 186 -0.04 22.26 -8.50
CA GLU A 186 -1.28 22.81 -9.05
C GLU A 186 -1.63 24.11 -8.32
N GLU A 187 -1.73 25.18 -9.10
CA GLU A 187 -2.18 26.49 -8.64
C GLU A 187 -3.67 26.47 -8.37
N LYS A 188 -4.10 27.21 -7.34
CA LYS A 188 -5.50 27.27 -6.93
C LYS A 188 -6.03 28.68 -7.14
N PRO A 189 -7.27 28.85 -7.65
CA PRO A 189 -7.94 30.14 -7.60
C PRO A 189 -8.13 30.55 -6.14
N LEU A 190 -7.78 31.78 -5.81
CA LEU A 190 -7.91 32.34 -4.46
C LEU A 190 -9.37 32.36 -3.96
N HIS A 191 -10.34 32.41 -4.89
CA HIS A 191 -11.76 32.55 -4.57
C HIS A 191 -12.61 31.52 -5.31
N SER A 192 -12.94 30.42 -4.64
CA SER A 192 -13.96 29.45 -5.08
C SER A 192 -15.19 29.48 -4.15
N PRO A 193 -16.40 29.20 -4.66
CA PRO A 193 -17.60 29.07 -3.82
C PRO A 193 -17.39 27.95 -2.79
N LYS A 194 -17.48 28.30 -1.51
CA LYS A 194 -17.26 27.40 -0.39
C LYS A 194 -18.26 27.67 0.73
N VAL A 195 -18.59 26.61 1.46
CA VAL A 195 -19.25 26.67 2.76
C VAL A 195 -18.17 26.50 3.81
N THR A 196 -18.15 27.39 4.77
CA THR A 196 -17.31 27.30 5.96
C THR A 196 -18.12 26.68 7.09
N ALA A 197 -17.55 25.69 7.76
CA ALA A 197 -18.00 25.21 9.06
C ALA A 197 -17.03 25.66 10.15
N TRP A 198 -17.55 26.25 11.20
CA TRP A 198 -16.85 26.49 12.46
C TRP A 198 -17.34 25.45 13.46
N VAL A 199 -16.41 24.74 14.09
CA VAL A 199 -16.75 23.73 15.11
C VAL A 199 -15.93 24.00 16.35
N ALA A 200 -16.59 24.03 17.50
CA ALA A 200 -15.95 23.98 18.80
C ALA A 200 -16.11 22.58 19.39
N VAL A 201 -15.02 21.99 19.86
CA VAL A 201 -14.98 20.66 20.49
C VAL A 201 -14.20 20.71 21.79
N CYS A 202 -14.58 19.87 22.74
CA CYS A 202 -13.81 19.62 23.96
C CYS A 202 -13.76 18.12 24.25
N SER A 203 -13.14 17.75 25.37
CA SER A 203 -13.05 16.37 25.85
C SER A 203 -14.41 15.65 25.96
N ARG A 204 -15.51 16.39 26.12
CA ARG A 204 -16.88 15.87 26.32
C ARG A 204 -17.69 15.77 25.03
N GLY A 205 -17.20 16.32 23.92
CA GLY A 205 -17.89 16.26 22.62
C GLY A 205 -17.91 17.59 21.87
N ILE A 206 -18.90 17.74 20.98
CA ILE A 206 -19.11 18.96 20.19
C ILE A 206 -19.87 19.97 21.03
N ILE A 207 -19.32 21.17 21.16
CA ILE A 207 -19.93 22.29 21.91
C ILE A 207 -20.83 23.10 20.98
N ALA A 208 -20.33 23.48 19.81
CA ALA A 208 -21.07 24.30 18.85
C ALA A 208 -20.65 24.00 17.41
N LEU A 209 -21.62 24.08 16.50
CA LEU A 209 -21.43 23.99 15.05
C LEU A 209 -22.10 25.19 14.39
N PHE A 210 -21.34 25.94 13.60
CA PHE A 210 -21.84 27.09 12.86
C PHE A 210 -21.45 26.99 11.38
N LEU A 211 -22.44 27.03 10.48
CA LEU A 211 -22.23 26.94 9.04
C LEU A 211 -22.47 28.32 8.39
N CYS A 212 -21.55 28.74 7.53
CA CYS A 212 -21.66 30.01 6.82
C CYS A 212 -21.26 29.90 5.35
N GLN A 213 -21.97 30.64 4.50
CA GLN A 213 -21.72 30.71 3.05
C GLN A 213 -21.17 32.09 2.60
N LYS A 214 -21.02 33.08 3.50
CA LYS A 214 -20.65 34.47 3.17
C LYS A 214 -19.15 34.78 3.34
N ARG A 215 -18.67 35.78 2.58
CA ARG A 215 -17.24 36.13 2.35
C ARG A 215 -16.56 37.02 3.42
N SER A 216 -17.27 37.61 4.39
CA SER A 216 -16.67 38.56 5.33
C SER A 216 -16.37 37.92 6.69
N LEU A 217 -15.12 37.51 6.91
CA LEU A 217 -14.67 36.73 8.08
C LEU A 217 -14.85 37.48 9.41
N VAL A 218 -14.62 38.81 9.46
CA VAL A 218 -14.54 39.58 10.71
C VAL A 218 -15.86 39.57 11.51
N ASN A 219 -17.01 39.72 10.85
CA ASN A 219 -18.31 39.73 11.54
C ASN A 219 -18.77 38.31 11.94
N ILE A 220 -18.26 37.27 11.28
CA ILE A 220 -18.69 35.89 11.50
C ILE A 220 -17.96 35.29 12.70
N THR A 221 -16.66 35.55 12.85
CA THR A 221 -15.87 35.08 14.00
C THR A 221 -16.42 35.67 15.29
N LEU A 222 -16.77 36.96 15.31
CA LEU A 222 -17.44 37.61 16.45
C LEU A 222 -18.81 36.98 16.76
N GLN A 223 -19.62 36.68 15.74
CA GLN A 223 -20.91 36.00 15.93
C GLN A 223 -20.73 34.58 16.50
N PHE A 224 -19.71 33.85 16.06
CA PHE A 224 -19.40 32.52 16.58
C PHE A 224 -18.95 32.57 18.03
N TRP A 225 -18.05 33.49 18.39
CA TRP A 225 -17.62 33.67 19.78
C TRP A 225 -18.75 34.11 20.69
N ASN A 226 -19.62 35.02 20.23
CA ASN A 226 -20.80 35.44 20.99
C ASN A 226 -21.82 34.30 21.20
N ASN A 227 -21.94 33.38 20.24
CA ASN A 227 -22.78 32.19 20.40
C ASN A 227 -22.13 31.16 21.34
N LEU A 228 -20.80 31.03 21.33
CA LEU A 228 -20.06 30.15 22.24
C LEU A 228 -20.11 30.62 23.70
N SER A 229 -20.00 31.92 23.94
CA SER A 229 -20.09 32.49 25.29
C SER A 229 -21.50 32.43 25.89
N ALA A 230 -22.53 32.17 25.08
CA ALA A 230 -23.88 31.85 25.58
C ALA A 230 -24.00 30.41 26.11
N HIS A 231 -23.02 29.55 25.83
CA HIS A 231 -22.98 28.13 26.25
C HIS A 231 -21.95 27.84 27.35
N SER A 232 -21.17 28.84 27.78
CA SER A 232 -20.19 28.77 28.88
C SER A 232 -20.82 29.09 30.23
#